data_AF-A0A380EN57-F1
#
_entry.id   AF-A0A380EN57-F1
#
_cell.length_a   1.000
_cell.length_b   1.000
_cell.length_c   1.000
_cell.angle_alpha   90.00
_cell.angle_beta   90.00
_cell.angle_gamma   90.00
#
_symmetry.space_group_name_H-M   'P 1'
#
loop_
_entity.id
_entity.type
_entity.pdbx_description
1 polymer ?
#
loop_
_entity_poly.entity_id
_entity_poly.type
_entity_poly.pdbx_seq_one_letter_code
_entity_poly.pdbx_strand_id
1 'polypeptide(L)'
;MLESKWGLRFIAFLLALFFFLSVNNVFGNIFNTGNLGQKSSKTIQDVPVEILYNTKDLHLTKAPETVNVTISGPQSKIIKIENPEDLRVVIDLSNAKAGKYQEKYQVKGLADDIHYSVKPKLANITLENKVTKKMTVQPDVSQSDIDPLYKITKQEVSPQQLK
;
A
#
# COMPACT_ATOMS: atom_id res chain seq x y z
N MET A 1 57.44 -9.71 -18.80
CA MET A 1 56.53 -9.85 -17.63
C MET A 1 56.14 -11.31 -17.34
N LEU A 2 56.17 -12.22 -18.33
CA LEU A 2 55.94 -13.67 -18.13
C LEU A 2 57.21 -14.50 -17.86
N GLU A 3 58.40 -13.95 -18.08
CA GLU A 3 59.68 -14.65 -17.84
C GLU A 3 60.15 -14.62 -16.37
N SER A 4 59.49 -13.81 -15.51
CA SER A 4 59.81 -13.80 -14.09
C SER A 4 59.13 -14.96 -13.38
N LYS A 5 59.93 -15.81 -12.71
CA LYS A 5 59.44 -16.93 -11.89
C LYS A 5 58.39 -16.51 -10.86
N TRP A 6 58.48 -15.28 -10.35
CA TRP A 6 57.49 -14.72 -9.42
C TRP A 6 56.21 -14.25 -10.11
N GLY A 7 56.31 -13.66 -11.30
CA GLY A 7 55.15 -13.28 -12.11
C GLY A 7 54.33 -14.49 -12.54
N LEU A 8 54.98 -15.60 -12.90
CA LEU A 8 54.31 -16.84 -13.27
C LEU A 8 53.55 -17.48 -12.09
N ARG A 9 54.06 -17.37 -10.86
CA ARG A 9 53.36 -17.87 -9.67
C ARG A 9 52.10 -17.06 -9.37
N PHE A 10 52.18 -15.74 -9.54
CA PHE A 10 51.03 -14.86 -9.33
C PHE A 10 49.94 -15.08 -10.39
N ILE A 11 50.33 -15.22 -11.66
CA ILE A 11 49.37 -15.50 -12.74
C ILE A 11 48.73 -16.89 -12.57
N ALA A 12 49.51 -17.90 -12.14
CA ALA A 12 48.99 -19.24 -11.87
C ALA A 12 48.00 -19.24 -10.69
N PHE A 13 48.27 -18.46 -9.64
CA PHE A 13 47.34 -18.30 -8.53
C PHE A 13 46.03 -17.63 -8.96
N LEU A 14 46.10 -16.55 -9.74
CA LEU A 14 44.92 -15.90 -10.30
C LEU A 14 44.10 -16.84 -11.19
N LEU A 15 44.77 -17.62 -12.04
CA LEU A 15 44.10 -18.58 -12.93
C LEU A 15 43.45 -19.73 -12.14
N ALA A 16 44.14 -20.24 -11.11
CA ALA A 16 43.60 -21.27 -10.21
C ALA A 16 42.38 -20.76 -9.44
N LEU A 17 42.42 -19.50 -8.97
CA LEU A 17 41.27 -18.86 -8.33
C LEU A 17 40.11 -18.70 -9.32
N PHE A 18 40.38 -18.26 -10.54
CA PHE A 18 39.37 -18.15 -11.59
C PHE A 18 38.71 -19.51 -11.89
N PHE A 19 39.51 -20.57 -12.06
CA PHE A 19 38.98 -21.92 -12.27
C PHE A 19 38.20 -22.44 -11.07
N PHE A 20 38.68 -22.22 -9.85
CA PHE A 20 37.97 -22.60 -8.63
C PHE A 20 36.59 -21.92 -8.58
N LEU A 21 36.51 -20.62 -8.85
CA LEU A 21 35.25 -19.89 -8.86
C LEU A 21 34.33 -20.31 -10.03
N SER A 22 34.90 -20.66 -11.19
CA SER A 22 34.15 -21.13 -12.36
C SER A 22 33.58 -22.54 -12.18
N VAL A 23 34.39 -23.50 -11.71
CA VAL A 23 33.97 -24.90 -11.49
C VAL A 23 32.94 -25.00 -10.37
N ASN A 24 33.14 -24.23 -9.29
CA ASN A 24 32.16 -24.17 -8.19
C ASN A 24 30.92 -23.31 -8.53
N ASN A 25 30.80 -22.88 -9.78
CA ASN A 25 29.68 -22.10 -10.30
C ASN A 25 29.37 -20.84 -9.48
N VAL A 26 30.40 -20.27 -8.81
CA VAL A 26 30.26 -19.08 -7.96
C VAL A 26 29.78 -17.89 -8.80
N PHE A 27 30.29 -17.79 -10.03
CA PHE A 27 29.84 -16.80 -11.01
C PHE A 27 28.41 -17.08 -11.53
N GLY A 28 27.98 -18.33 -11.62
CA GLY A 28 26.61 -18.68 -12.01
C GLY A 28 25.57 -18.19 -11.02
N ASN A 29 25.89 -18.18 -9.72
CA ASN A 29 25.04 -17.60 -8.68
C ASN A 29 25.05 -16.06 -8.70
N ILE A 30 26.18 -15.43 -9.05
CA ILE A 30 26.33 -13.96 -9.08
C ILE A 30 25.71 -13.36 -10.36
N PHE A 31 25.84 -14.02 -11.51
CA PHE A 31 25.33 -13.57 -12.81
C PHE A 31 24.02 -14.25 -13.19
N ASN A 32 23.21 -14.69 -12.22
CA ASN A 32 21.96 -15.42 -12.41
C ASN A 32 20.86 -14.52 -13.02
N THR A 33 21.10 -14.06 -14.25
CA THR A 33 20.23 -13.25 -15.11
C THR A 33 19.23 -14.13 -15.88
N GLY A 34 19.41 -15.46 -15.87
CA GLY A 34 18.54 -16.43 -16.53
C GLY A 34 17.14 -16.57 -15.92
N ASN A 35 16.93 -16.09 -14.69
CA ASN A 35 15.61 -16.17 -14.02
C ASN A 35 14.67 -15.00 -14.29
N LEU A 36 15.13 -13.94 -14.96
CA LEU A 36 14.33 -12.73 -15.19
C LEU A 36 13.12 -12.95 -16.12
N GLY A 37 13.15 -14.00 -16.95
CA GLY A 37 12.04 -14.40 -17.83
C GLY A 37 11.14 -15.51 -17.25
N GLN A 38 11.51 -16.13 -16.14
CA GLN A 38 10.67 -17.16 -15.52
C GLN A 38 9.42 -16.53 -14.90
N LYS A 39 8.30 -17.26 -14.95
CA LYS A 39 7.07 -16.83 -14.28
C LYS A 39 7.27 -16.93 -12.77
N SER A 40 7.18 -15.79 -12.10
CA SER A 40 7.21 -15.71 -10.64
C SER A 40 5.86 -15.26 -10.12
N SER A 41 5.62 -15.47 -8.82
CA SER A 41 4.43 -15.03 -8.11
C SER A 41 4.84 -14.33 -6.82
N LYS A 42 4.26 -13.16 -6.56
CA LYS A 42 4.52 -12.35 -5.36
C LYS A 42 3.20 -11.91 -4.77
N THR A 43 3.10 -11.97 -3.44
CA THR A 43 1.96 -11.40 -2.71
C THR A 43 2.41 -10.12 -2.04
N ILE A 44 1.71 -9.02 -2.33
CA ILE A 44 1.92 -7.71 -1.72
C ILE A 44 0.76 -7.51 -0.74
N GLN A 45 1.11 -7.20 0.49
CA GLN A 45 0.16 -7.04 1.59
C GLN A 45 -0.14 -5.57 1.82
N ASP A 46 -1.26 -5.31 2.48
CA ASP A 46 -1.67 -3.97 2.92
C ASP A 46 -1.75 -2.94 1.79
N VAL A 47 -2.23 -3.37 0.61
CA VAL A 47 -2.42 -2.50 -0.54
C VAL A 47 -3.64 -1.60 -0.29
N PRO A 48 -3.49 -0.27 -0.32
CA PRO A 48 -4.60 0.65 -0.07
C PRO A 48 -5.66 0.53 -1.17
N VAL A 49 -6.92 0.60 -0.76
CA VAL A 49 -8.08 0.56 -1.66
C VAL A 49 -8.63 1.96 -1.88
N GLU A 50 -8.65 2.40 -3.14
CA GLU A 50 -9.30 3.64 -3.55
C GLU A 50 -10.75 3.36 -3.96
N ILE A 51 -11.69 4.04 -3.32
CA ILE A 51 -13.12 3.94 -3.65
C ILE A 51 -13.54 5.25 -4.29
N LEU A 52 -13.98 5.18 -5.55
CA LEU A 52 -14.48 6.33 -6.29
C LEU A 52 -15.98 6.45 -6.04
N TYR A 53 -16.41 7.55 -5.43
CA TYR A 53 -17.82 7.84 -5.16
C TYR A 53 -18.06 9.36 -5.12
N ASN A 54 -19.34 9.76 -5.13
CA ASN A 54 -19.71 11.18 -5.01
C ASN A 54 -19.58 11.67 -3.55
N THR A 55 -18.42 12.22 -3.19
CA THR A 55 -18.10 12.75 -1.85
C THR A 55 -18.90 13.99 -1.43
N LYS A 56 -19.63 14.62 -2.37
CA LYS A 56 -20.45 15.81 -2.09
C LYS A 56 -21.73 15.43 -1.35
N ASP A 57 -22.42 14.41 -1.85
CA ASP A 57 -23.76 14.03 -1.38
C ASP A 57 -23.73 12.76 -0.51
N LEU A 58 -22.67 11.95 -0.62
CA LEU A 58 -22.54 10.67 0.07
C LEU A 58 -21.36 10.64 1.03
N HIS A 59 -21.49 9.84 2.07
CA HIS A 59 -20.45 9.52 3.03
C HIS A 59 -20.21 8.01 3.08
N LEU A 60 -18.93 7.64 3.14
CA LEU A 60 -18.49 6.27 3.21
C LEU A 60 -18.42 5.83 4.68
N THR A 61 -19.40 5.05 5.13
CA THR A 61 -19.49 4.61 6.53
C THR A 61 -18.70 3.32 6.79
N LYS A 62 -18.66 2.42 5.80
CA LYS A 62 -17.96 1.15 5.92
C LYS A 62 -17.31 0.76 4.60
N ALA A 63 -16.01 0.50 4.65
CA ALA A 63 -15.23 0.02 3.54
C ALA A 63 -13.97 -0.71 4.02
N PRO A 64 -13.43 -1.63 3.22
CA PRO A 64 -12.08 -2.17 3.43
C PRO A 64 -11.03 -1.11 3.08
N GLU A 65 -10.11 -0.84 4.00
CA GLU A 65 -9.01 0.12 3.80
C GLU A 65 -7.86 -0.50 2.99
N THR A 66 -7.54 -1.77 3.30
CA THR A 66 -6.43 -2.49 2.67
C THR A 66 -6.83 -3.89 2.20
N VAL A 67 -6.09 -4.40 1.21
CA VAL A 67 -6.24 -5.77 0.70
C VAL A 67 -4.90 -6.40 0.35
N ASN A 68 -4.88 -7.72 0.27
CA ASN A 68 -3.72 -8.47 -0.21
C ASN A 68 -3.87 -8.78 -1.69
N VAL A 69 -2.87 -8.41 -2.48
CA VAL A 69 -2.84 -8.62 -3.93
C VAL A 69 -1.72 -9.59 -4.27
N THR A 70 -2.08 -10.73 -4.86
CA THR A 70 -1.12 -11.66 -5.44
C THR A 70 -1.00 -11.38 -6.92
N ILE A 71 0.22 -11.12 -7.41
CA ILE A 71 0.55 -10.89 -8.81
C ILE A 71 1.43 -12.02 -9.34
N SER A 72 1.25 -12.38 -10.61
CA SER A 72 1.98 -13.45 -11.29
C SER A 72 2.26 -13.12 -12.76
N GLY A 73 3.41 -13.52 -13.28
CA GLY A 73 3.95 -12.98 -14.53
C GLY A 73 5.49 -13.03 -14.59
N PRO A 74 6.13 -12.39 -15.59
CA PRO A 74 7.59 -12.42 -15.72
C PRO A 74 8.32 -11.77 -14.54
N GLN A 75 9.32 -12.44 -14.00
CA GLN A 75 10.08 -11.97 -12.83
C GLN A 75 10.64 -10.55 -13.01
N SER A 76 11.12 -10.21 -14.22
CA SER A 76 11.65 -8.87 -14.55
C SER A 76 10.65 -7.71 -14.38
N LYS A 77 9.34 -8.00 -14.47
CA LYS A 77 8.28 -7.01 -14.27
C LYS A 77 7.79 -7.01 -12.82
N ILE A 78 7.61 -8.19 -12.23
CA ILE A 78 7.15 -8.32 -10.84
C ILE A 78 8.16 -7.74 -9.87
N ILE A 79 9.47 -7.90 -10.11
CA ILE A 79 10.51 -7.40 -9.20
C ILE A 79 10.50 -5.88 -9.06
N LYS A 80 9.94 -5.15 -10.04
CA LYS A 80 9.79 -3.69 -9.97
C LYS A 80 8.62 -3.27 -9.08
N ILE A 81 7.69 -4.17 -8.81
CA ILE A 81 6.52 -3.92 -7.98
C ILE A 81 6.87 -4.46 -6.59
N GLU A 82 7.30 -3.57 -5.72
CA GLU A 82 7.74 -3.94 -4.38
C GLU A 82 6.90 -3.33 -3.28
N ASN A 83 6.46 -2.09 -3.47
CA ASN A 83 5.70 -1.37 -2.48
C ASN A 83 4.19 -1.48 -2.75
N PRO A 84 3.36 -1.47 -1.69
CA PRO A 84 1.91 -1.41 -1.85
C PRO A 84 1.45 -0.20 -2.66
N GLU A 85 2.18 0.92 -2.58
CA GLU A 85 1.91 2.17 -3.32
C GLU A 85 2.10 2.04 -4.84
N ASP A 86 2.87 1.04 -5.30
CA ASP A 86 3.06 0.75 -6.73
C ASP A 86 1.79 0.13 -7.36
N LEU A 87 0.85 -0.34 -6.53
CA LEU A 87 -0.41 -0.95 -6.94
C LEU A 87 -1.58 -0.02 -6.66
N ARG A 88 -2.40 0.24 -7.68
CA ARG A 88 -3.65 0.98 -7.53
C ARG A 88 -4.84 0.05 -7.56
N VAL A 89 -5.39 -0.28 -6.39
CA VAL A 89 -6.62 -1.05 -6.27
C VAL A 89 -7.79 -0.08 -6.18
N VAL A 90 -8.72 -0.18 -7.13
CA VAL A 90 -9.83 0.76 -7.28
C VAL A 90 -11.16 0.01 -7.28
N ILE A 91 -12.16 0.63 -6.67
CA ILE A 91 -13.58 0.26 -6.78
C ILE A 91 -14.35 1.46 -7.29
N ASP A 92 -15.08 1.29 -8.38
CA ASP A 92 -15.89 2.37 -8.96
C ASP A 92 -17.33 2.29 -8.47
N LEU A 93 -17.72 3.27 -7.65
CA LEU A 93 -19.07 3.50 -7.16
C LEU A 93 -19.54 4.94 -7.51
N SER A 94 -18.96 5.55 -8.55
CA SER A 94 -19.23 6.95 -8.91
C SER A 94 -20.70 7.21 -9.25
N ASN A 95 -21.39 6.21 -9.79
CA ASN A 95 -22.81 6.27 -10.15
C ASN A 95 -23.74 5.65 -9.08
N ALA A 96 -23.19 5.21 -7.94
CA ALA A 96 -23.97 4.59 -6.87
C ALA A 96 -24.74 5.64 -6.05
N LYS A 97 -25.81 5.20 -5.39
CA LYS A 97 -26.61 6.01 -4.46
C LYS A 97 -26.36 5.52 -3.03
N ALA A 98 -27.01 6.12 -2.03
CA ALA A 98 -26.98 5.58 -0.67
C ALA A 98 -27.52 4.14 -0.65
N GLY A 99 -26.77 3.23 -0.03
CA GLY A 99 -27.04 1.80 -0.04
C GLY A 99 -25.83 0.95 0.35
N LYS A 100 -26.03 -0.37 0.35
CA LYS A 100 -24.98 -1.36 0.58
C LYS A 100 -24.61 -2.02 -0.73
N TYR A 101 -23.32 -2.14 -1.00
CA TYR A 101 -22.77 -2.66 -2.24
C TYR A 101 -21.75 -3.76 -1.96
N GLN A 102 -21.70 -4.74 -2.87
CA GLN A 102 -20.72 -5.82 -2.86
C GLN A 102 -20.03 -5.87 -4.22
N GLU A 103 -18.89 -5.19 -4.32
CA GLU A 103 -18.17 -5.03 -5.57
C GLU A 103 -16.84 -5.79 -5.58
N LYS A 104 -16.35 -6.09 -6.78
CA LYS A 104 -15.03 -6.68 -6.99
C LYS A 104 -13.97 -5.58 -7.11
N TYR A 105 -12.80 -5.85 -6.55
CA TYR A 105 -11.63 -4.98 -6.69
C TYR A 105 -11.07 -5.02 -8.11
N GLN A 106 -10.69 -3.86 -8.64
CA GLN A 106 -10.02 -3.73 -9.92
C GLN A 106 -8.60 -3.19 -9.69
N VAL A 107 -7.59 -3.88 -10.21
CA VAL A 107 -6.20 -3.39 -10.11
C VAL A 107 -5.85 -2.66 -11.39
N LYS A 108 -5.49 -1.38 -11.29
CA LYS A 108 -5.08 -0.53 -12.42
C LYS A 108 -3.56 -0.37 -12.45
N GLY A 109 -3.01 -0.17 -13.65
CA GLY A 109 -1.58 0.11 -13.84
C GLY A 109 -0.68 -1.13 -13.95
N LEU A 110 -1.25 -2.32 -14.06
CA LEU A 110 -0.51 -3.55 -14.35
C LEU A 110 -0.30 -3.71 -15.86
N ALA A 111 0.83 -4.31 -16.25
CA ALA A 111 1.08 -4.70 -17.64
C ALA A 111 0.20 -5.90 -18.04
N ASP A 112 -0.11 -6.02 -19.34
CA ASP A 112 -1.06 -7.03 -19.86
C ASP A 112 -0.65 -8.49 -19.61
N ASP A 113 0.64 -8.74 -19.35
CA ASP A 113 1.20 -10.06 -19.06
C ASP A 113 1.30 -10.38 -17.56
N ILE A 114 0.74 -9.53 -16.71
CA ILE A 114 0.65 -9.72 -15.26
C ILE A 114 -0.77 -10.10 -14.88
N HIS A 115 -0.95 -11.32 -14.37
CA HIS A 115 -2.21 -11.75 -13.78
C HIS A 115 -2.24 -11.41 -12.29
N TYR A 116 -3.38 -10.92 -11.81
CA TYR A 116 -3.57 -10.56 -10.41
C TYR A 116 -4.74 -11.32 -9.77
N SER A 117 -4.66 -11.47 -8.45
CA SER A 117 -5.72 -12.01 -7.61
C SER A 117 -5.78 -11.21 -6.31
N VAL A 118 -6.96 -10.70 -5.96
CA VAL A 118 -7.16 -9.90 -4.75
C VAL A 118 -7.85 -10.74 -3.67
N LYS A 119 -7.38 -10.60 -2.42
CA LYS A 119 -7.99 -11.19 -1.23
C LYS A 119 -8.26 -10.09 -0.20
N PRO A 120 -9.50 -9.98 0.32
CA PRO A 120 -10.70 -10.76 -0.01
C PRO A 120 -11.22 -10.52 -1.45
N LYS A 121 -12.08 -11.42 -1.96
CA LYS A 121 -12.59 -11.33 -3.35
C LYS A 121 -13.62 -10.21 -3.56
N LEU A 122 -14.37 -9.87 -2.52
CA LEU A 122 -15.46 -8.89 -2.55
C LEU A 122 -15.24 -7.85 -1.47
N ALA A 123 -15.55 -6.60 -1.78
CA ALA A 123 -15.59 -5.49 -0.86
C ALA A 123 -17.01 -5.28 -0.37
N ASN A 124 -17.21 -5.19 0.94
CA ASN A 124 -18.50 -4.79 1.51
C ASN A 124 -18.45 -3.28 1.77
N ILE A 125 -19.24 -2.51 1.02
CA ILE A 125 -19.21 -1.06 1.06
C ILE A 125 -20.59 -0.53 1.45
N THR A 126 -20.63 0.42 2.38
CA THR A 126 -21.85 1.11 2.78
C THR A 126 -21.71 2.60 2.50
N LEU A 127 -22.59 3.12 1.63
CA LEU A 127 -22.72 4.53 1.32
C LEU A 127 -23.98 5.08 1.98
N GLU A 128 -23.86 6.20 2.67
CA GLU A 128 -24.97 6.89 3.34
C GLU A 128 -25.07 8.33 2.86
N ASN A 129 -26.25 8.93 2.98
CA ASN A 129 -26.43 10.33 2.62
C ASN A 129 -25.68 11.22 3.59
N LYS A 130 -24.90 12.15 3.05
CA LYS A 130 -24.20 13.14 3.85
C LYS A 130 -25.19 14.20 4.31
N VAL A 131 -25.45 14.25 5.61
CA VAL A 131 -26.27 15.30 6.24
C VAL A 131 -25.36 16.26 6.98
N THR A 132 -25.60 17.55 6.81
CA THR A 132 -24.94 18.59 7.60
C THR A 132 -25.91 19.04 8.69
N LYS A 133 -25.48 18.98 9.95
CA LYS A 133 -26.29 19.47 11.08
C LYS A 133 -25.50 20.50 11.85
N LYS A 134 -26.05 21.71 11.96
CA LYS A 134 -25.49 22.74 12.83
C LYS A 134 -25.72 22.34 14.29
N MET A 135 -24.66 22.37 15.08
CA MET A 135 -24.71 22.11 16.52
C MET A 135 -24.30 23.35 17.30
N THR A 136 -25.08 23.65 18.34
CA THR A 136 -24.76 24.73 19.28
C THR A 136 -23.81 24.21 20.34
N VAL A 137 -22.70 24.90 20.55
CA VAL A 137 -21.72 24.55 21.59
C VAL A 137 -22.26 25.03 22.92
N GLN A 138 -22.43 24.12 23.87
CA GLN A 138 -22.83 24.44 25.23
C GLN A 138 -21.62 24.29 26.14
N PRO A 139 -21.22 25.36 26.86
CA PRO A 139 -20.21 25.25 27.89
C PRO A 139 -20.73 24.39 29.03
N ASP A 140 -19.97 23.36 29.39
CA ASP A 140 -20.23 22.54 30.57
C ASP A 140 -19.15 22.85 31.60
N VAL A 141 -19.54 23.48 32.71
CA VAL A 141 -18.64 23.84 33.80
C VAL A 141 -19.13 23.14 35.06
N SER A 142 -18.31 22.24 35.59
CA SER A 142 -18.63 21.50 36.80
C SER A 142 -18.59 22.43 38.02
N GLN A 143 -19.60 22.33 38.90
CA GLN A 143 -19.66 23.17 40.10
C GLN A 143 -18.53 22.88 41.11
N SER A 144 -17.90 21.71 41.02
CA SER A 144 -16.71 21.34 41.80
C SER A 144 -15.49 22.20 41.50
N ASP A 145 -15.43 22.78 40.30
CA ASP A 145 -14.28 23.53 39.82
C ASP A 145 -14.40 25.02 40.14
N ILE A 146 -15.49 25.41 40.82
CA ILE A 146 -15.80 26.78 41.20
C ILE A 146 -15.64 26.91 42.71
N ASP A 147 -14.81 27.87 43.15
CA ASP A 147 -14.66 28.17 44.57
C ASP A 147 -16.02 28.56 45.20
N PRO A 148 -16.36 28.05 46.41
CA PRO A 148 -17.67 28.29 47.04
C PRO A 148 -18.06 29.77 47.24
N LEU A 149 -17.08 30.68 47.25
CA LEU A 149 -17.30 32.12 47.40
C LEU A 149 -17.59 32.84 46.06
N TYR A 150 -17.47 32.16 44.92
CA TYR A 150 -17.63 32.73 43.59
C TYR A 150 -18.80 32.12 42.82
N LYS A 151 -19.39 32.90 41.91
CA LYS A 151 -20.45 32.45 41.00
C LYS A 151 -20.13 32.85 39.58
N ILE A 152 -20.49 31.99 38.62
CA ILE A 152 -20.34 32.30 37.20
C ILE A 152 -21.48 33.23 36.77
N THR A 153 -21.12 34.45 36.38
CA THR A 153 -22.09 35.48 35.95
C THR A 153 -22.40 35.41 34.45
N LYS A 154 -21.42 35.05 33.62
CA LYS A 154 -21.58 34.95 32.16
C LYS A 154 -20.62 33.90 31.61
N GLN A 155 -21.08 33.11 30.65
CA GLN A 155 -20.24 32.18 29.90
C GLN A 155 -20.28 32.57 28.42
N GLU A 156 -19.12 32.70 27.81
CA GLU A 156 -18.97 32.98 26.39
C GLU A 156 -18.15 31.86 25.75
N VAL A 157 -18.65 31.32 24.63
CA VAL A 157 -17.97 30.27 23.87
C VAL A 157 -17.78 30.78 22.46
N SER A 158 -16.55 30.72 21.95
CA SER A 158 -16.24 31.02 20.57
C SER A 158 -15.50 29.84 19.96
N PRO A 159 -16.05 29.17 18.93
CA PRO A 159 -17.29 29.48 18.21
C PRO A 159 -18.57 28.95 18.90
N GLN A 160 -19.68 29.70 18.76
CA GLN A 160 -21.01 29.30 19.27
C GLN A 160 -21.68 28.18 18.46
N GLN A 161 -21.32 28.03 17.19
CA GLN A 161 -21.88 27.01 16.31
C GLN A 161 -20.80 26.29 15.52
N LEU A 162 -20.96 24.98 15.40
CA LEU A 162 -20.16 24.11 14.56
C LEU A 162 -21.05 23.48 13.48
N LYS A 163 -20.49 23.28 12.30
CA LYS A 163 -21.17 22.73 11.12
C LYS A 163 -20.81 21.26 10.93
#